data_AF-A0AAP2YZ49-F1
#
_entry.id   AF-A0AAP2YZ49-F1
#
_cell.length_a   1.000
_cell.length_b   1.000
_cell.length_c   1.000
_cell.angle_alpha   90.00
_cell.angle_beta   90.00
_cell.angle_gamma   90.00
#
_symmetry.space_group_name_H-M   'P 1'
#
loop_
_entity.id
_entity.type
_entity.pdbx_description
1 polymer ?
#
loop_
_entity_poly.entity_id
_entity_poly.type
_entity_poly.pdbx_seq_one_letter_code
_entity_poly.pdbx_strand_id
1 'polypeptide(L)' 'MCVGTGAKNYDHYAPELKDEHLSGISFNNKTYLMPWALYTIPPGAIRTGKASGELTETGENLVKKGLLSLFSA' A
#
# COMPACT_ATOMS: atom_id res chain seq x y z
N MET A 1 -2.24 -4.16 4.97
CA MET A 1 -1.21 -3.81 3.96
C MET A 1 -0.10 -3.11 4.70
N CYS A 2 1.11 -3.67 4.72
CA CYS A 2 2.24 -3.07 5.44
C CYS A 2 2.83 -1.97 4.57
N VAL A 3 2.75 -0.72 5.03
CA VAL A 3 3.28 0.44 4.33
C VAL A 3 4.58 0.85 5.04
N GLY A 4 5.71 0.47 4.47
CA GLY A 4 7.02 0.53 5.14
C GLY A 4 7.93 1.63 4.60
N THR A 5 8.68 2.27 5.50
CA THR A 5 9.74 3.22 5.18
C THR A 5 10.93 2.50 4.53
N GLY A 6 11.19 2.78 3.25
CA GLY A 6 12.43 2.38 2.55
C GLY A 6 12.24 1.38 1.42
N ALA A 7 11.66 1.79 0.29
CA ALA A 7 11.64 0.98 -0.94
C ALA A 7 13.00 0.80 -1.62
N LYS A 8 14.00 1.67 -1.33
CA LYS A 8 15.30 1.69 -2.03
C LYS A 8 16.15 0.42 -1.87
N ASN A 9 15.84 -0.44 -0.91
CA ASN A 9 16.62 -1.65 -0.62
C ASN A 9 16.01 -2.92 -1.22
N TYR A 10 14.95 -2.79 -2.03
CA TYR A 10 14.25 -3.93 -2.63
C TYR A 10 14.32 -3.86 -4.15
N ASP A 11 14.73 -4.94 -4.80
CA ASP A 11 14.82 -5.07 -6.27
C ASP A 11 13.45 -5.23 -6.96
N HIS A 12 12.36 -4.98 -6.23
CA HIS A 12 10.99 -5.17 -6.69
C HIS A 12 10.27 -3.84 -6.85
N TYR A 13 9.31 -3.79 -7.78
CA TYR A 13 8.47 -2.62 -8.01
C TYR A 13 7.79 -2.16 -6.72
N ALA A 14 8.14 -0.97 -6.25
CA ALA A 14 7.65 -0.40 -5.00
C ALA A 14 7.38 1.11 -5.17
N PRO A 15 6.22 1.48 -5.78
CA PRO A 15 5.93 2.88 -6.06
C PRO A 15 5.64 3.66 -4.78
N GLU A 16 6.00 4.95 -4.79
CA GLU A 16 5.73 5.87 -3.67
C GLU A 16 4.22 6.13 -3.53
N LEU A 17 3.73 6.09 -2.30
CA LEU A 17 2.39 6.50 -1.93
C LEU A 17 2.41 7.98 -1.54
N LYS A 18 1.90 8.79 -2.45
CA LYS A 18 1.66 10.23 -2.26
C LYS A 18 0.28 10.50 -1.67
N ASP A 19 0.09 11.69 -1.12
CA ASP A 19 -1.18 12.12 -0.52
C ASP A 19 -2.37 12.01 -1.48
N GLU A 20 -2.17 12.20 -2.80
CA GLU A 20 -3.23 12.05 -3.81
C GLU A 20 -3.82 10.62 -3.89
N HIS A 21 -3.13 9.62 -3.36
CA HIS A 21 -3.58 8.22 -3.35
C HIS A 21 -4.44 7.87 -2.13
N LEU A 22 -4.59 8.78 -1.16
CA LEU A 22 -5.22 8.51 0.14
C LEU A 22 -6.19 9.61 0.53
N SER A 23 -7.25 9.21 1.22
CA SER A 23 -8.25 10.10 1.80
C SER A 23 -8.37 9.84 3.30
N GLY A 24 -8.62 10.88 4.09
CA GLY A 24 -8.80 10.77 5.55
C GLY A 24 -7.53 10.50 6.36
N ILE A 25 -6.36 10.36 5.72
CA ILE A 25 -5.04 10.29 6.34
C ILE A 25 -3.98 10.98 5.48
N SER A 26 -2.86 11.32 6.13
CA SER A 26 -1.61 11.74 5.48
C SER A 26 -0.45 10.99 6.12
N PHE A 27 0.58 10.68 5.34
CA PHE A 27 1.80 10.10 5.91
C PHE A 27 2.79 11.22 6.27
N ASN A 28 3.27 11.22 7.51
CA ASN A 28 4.32 12.15 7.93
C ASN A 28 5.68 11.85 7.27
N ASN A 29 5.84 10.63 6.72
CA ASN A 29 7.07 10.14 6.10
C ASN A 29 6.78 9.62 4.68
N LYS A 30 7.82 9.65 3.83
CA LYS A 30 7.78 8.98 2.53
C LYS A 30 7.47 7.50 2.71
N THR A 31 6.40 7.08 2.07
CA THR A 31 5.80 5.77 2.26
C THR A 31 5.62 5.11 0.91
N TYR A 32 5.79 3.80 0.84
CA TYR A 32 5.81 3.06 -0.43
C TYR A 32 4.85 1.88 -0.37
N LEU A 33 4.18 1.66 -1.49
CA LEU A 33 3.42 0.45 -1.71
C LEU A 33 4.41 -0.69 -1.99
N MET A 34 4.25 -1.82 -1.29
CA MET A 34 5.04 -3.04 -1.50
C MET A 34 4.11 -4.16 -2.00
N PRO A 35 3.85 -4.24 -3.32
CA PRO A 35 2.90 -5.19 -3.86
C PRO A 35 3.25 -6.65 -3.55
N TRP A 36 4.54 -6.99 -3.50
CA TRP A 36 5.06 -8.34 -3.24
C TRP A 36 4.91 -8.78 -1.77
N ALA A 37 4.65 -7.87 -0.84
CA ALA A 37 4.50 -8.16 0.58
C ALA A 37 3.03 -8.51 0.94
N LEU A 38 2.48 -9.53 0.27
CA LEU A 38 1.11 -10.01 0.49
C LEU A 38 1.06 -11.02 1.63
N TYR A 39 0.16 -10.77 2.58
CA TYR A 39 -0.06 -11.65 3.73
C TYR A 39 -1.54 -11.92 3.88
N THR A 40 -1.88 -13.20 4.06
CA THR A 40 -3.19 -13.61 4.55
C THR A 40 -3.21 -13.47 6.06
N ILE A 41 -4.11 -12.65 6.59
CA ILE A 41 -4.28 -12.44 8.04
C ILE A 41 -5.71 -12.81 8.45
N PRO A 42 -5.92 -13.31 9.68
CA PRO A 42 -7.28 -13.55 10.18
C PRO A 42 -8.01 -12.21 10.39
N PRO A 43 -9.34 -12.14 10.17
CA PRO A 43 -10.10 -10.90 10.36
C PRO A 43 -9.94 -10.27 11.74
N GLY A 44 -9.84 -11.09 12.80
CA GLY A 44 -9.62 -10.62 14.17
C GLY A 44 -8.26 -9.95 14.43
N ALA A 45 -7.30 -10.08 13.52
CA ALA A 45 -6.03 -9.34 13.60
C ALA A 45 -6.17 -7.89 13.09
N ILE A 46 -7.26 -7.55 12.40
CA ILE A 46 -7.52 -6.19 11.93
C ILE A 46 -8.12 -5.40 13.09
N ARG A 47 -7.47 -4.30 13.47
CA ARG A 47 -7.99 -3.36 14.47
C ARG A 47 -9.03 -2.45 13.82
N THR A 48 -10.22 -3.00 13.54
CA THR A 48 -11.30 -2.33 12.78
C THR A 48 -11.74 -0.99 13.39
N GLY A 49 -11.74 -0.86 14.71
CA GLY A 49 -12.04 0.41 15.40
C GLY A 49 -10.97 1.51 15.25
N LYS A 50 -9.89 1.26 14.50
CA LYS A 50 -8.82 2.20 14.19
C LYS A 50 -8.55 2.31 12.69
N ALA A 51 -9.50 1.93 11.84
CA ALA A 51 -9.38 2.21 10.42
C ALA A 51 -9.18 3.72 10.22
N SER A 52 -8.00 4.11 9.75
CA SER A 52 -7.63 5.50 9.52
C SER A 52 -7.48 5.69 8.02
N GLY A 53 -8.52 6.26 7.39
CA GLY A 53 -8.52 6.64 5.98
C GLY A 53 -8.78 5.50 5.00
N GLU A 54 -8.78 5.88 3.72
CA GLU A 54 -9.19 5.06 2.58
C GLU A 54 -8.28 5.33 1.37
N LEU A 55 -8.22 4.39 0.44
CA LEU A 55 -7.61 4.62 -0.88
C LEU A 55 -8.54 5.51 -1.70
N THR A 56 -7.98 6.49 -2.38
CA THR A 56 -8.69 7.20 -3.44
C THR A 56 -8.75 6.33 -4.70
N GLU A 57 -9.53 6.74 -5.70
CA GLU A 57 -9.57 6.06 -7.00
C GLU A 57 -8.19 5.94 -7.66
N THR A 58 -7.38 7.00 -7.59
CA THR A 58 -5.99 6.99 -8.07
C THR A 58 -5.13 6.03 -7.26
N GLY A 59 -5.33 5.95 -5.94
CA GLY A 59 -4.68 4.98 -5.06
C GLY A 59 -5.03 3.53 -5.39
N GLU A 60 -6.31 3.23 -5.62
CA GLU A 60 -6.74 1.91 -6.06
C GLU A 60 -6.10 1.51 -7.39
N ASN A 61 -6.04 2.43 -8.36
CA ASN A 61 -5.43 2.19 -9.65
C ASN A 61 -3.93 1.91 -9.53
N LEU A 62 -3.24 2.57 -8.59
CA LEU A 62 -1.84 2.29 -8.27
C LEU A 62 -1.67 0.87 -7.71
N VAL A 63 -2.53 0.48 -6.77
CA VAL A 63 -2.52 -0.88 -6.18
C VAL A 63 -2.80 -1.94 -7.23
N LYS A 64 -3.81 -1.75 -8.09
CA LYS A 64 -4.15 -2.67 -9.18
C LYS A 64 -2.96 -2.86 -10.13
N LYS A 65 -2.31 -1.78 -10.57
CA LYS A 65 -1.09 -1.86 -11.39
C LYS A 65 0.05 -2.59 -10.69
N GLY A 66 0.27 -2.31 -9.41
CA GLY A 66 1.28 -3.00 -8.59
C GLY A 66 1.02 -4.50 -8.50
N LEU A 67 -0.22 -4.92 -8.24
CA LEU A 67 -0.58 -6.34 -8.18
C LEU A 67 -0.45 -7.02 -9.55
N LEU A 68 -0.93 -6.38 -10.62
CA LEU A 68 -0.76 -6.91 -11.98
C LEU A 68 0.72 -7.12 -12.31
N SER A 69 1.61 -6.20 -11.94
CA SER A 69 3.05 -6.35 -12.20
C SER A 69 3.70 -7.56 -11.54
N LEU A 70 3.11 -8.14 -10.49
CA LEU A 70 3.62 -9.34 -9.83
C LEU A 70 3.23 -10.63 -10.54
N PHE A 71 2.01 -10.66 -11.10
CA PHE A 71 1.40 -11.89 -11.63
C PHE A 71 1.37 -11.94 -13.14
N SER A 72 1.64 -10.82 -13.81
CA SER A 72 1.83 -10.77 -15.26
C SER A 72 3.28 -11.16 -15.56
N ALA A 73 3.51 -12.46 -15.72
CA ALA A 73 4.77 -13.01 -16.24
C ALA A 73 4.80 -12.91 -17.77
#